data_AF-A0A7W6L810-F1
#
_entry.id   AF-A0A7W6L810-F1
#
_cell.length_a   1.000
_cell.length_b   1.000
_cell.length_c   1.000
_cell.angle_alpha   90.00
_cell.angle_beta   90.00
_cell.angle_gamma   90.00
#
_symmetry.space_group_name_H-M   'P 1'
#
loop_
_entity.id
_entity.type
_entity.pdbx_description
1 polymer ?
#
loop_
_entity_poly.entity_id
_entity_poly.type
_entity_poly.pdbx_seq_one_letter_code
_entity_poly.pdbx_strand_id
1 'polypeptide(L)'
;MSTSSSAKEPSLSIAGRLLLGEFVVYVALSMLLASRGLSADYVFVGLLAFNLVVAVFIAKAARALGKRAFLYGLISSLPPGALFAFFRLWSHQLWSRLDQDRRIS
;
A
#
# COMPACT_ATOMS: atom_id res chain seq x y z
N MET A 1 -8.81 -4.86 -33.09
CA MET A 1 -7.81 -3.84 -32.67
C MET A 1 -7.89 -3.71 -31.16
N SER A 2 -7.08 -4.48 -30.46
CA SER A 2 -7.07 -4.64 -29.00
C SER A 2 -6.16 -3.59 -28.37
N THR A 3 -6.74 -2.48 -27.91
CA THR A 3 -6.00 -1.47 -27.14
C THR A 3 -5.79 -1.98 -25.72
N SER A 4 -4.62 -2.58 -25.51
CA SER A 4 -3.81 -2.59 -24.28
C SER A 4 -4.47 -2.02 -23.01
N SER A 5 -5.22 -2.84 -22.27
CA SER A 5 -5.64 -2.54 -20.89
C SER A 5 -4.51 -2.82 -19.87
N SER A 6 -3.29 -2.34 -20.14
CA SER A 6 -2.12 -2.48 -19.25
C SER A 6 -1.83 -1.19 -18.45
N ALA A 7 -2.78 -0.23 -18.43
CA ALA A 7 -2.60 1.06 -17.77
C ALA A 7 -3.06 1.11 -16.29
N LYS A 8 -3.56 0.01 -15.71
CA LYS A 8 -4.19 -0.01 -14.37
C LYS A 8 -3.28 -0.42 -13.20
N GLU A 9 -2.02 -0.75 -13.45
CA GLU A 9 -1.12 -1.31 -12.42
C GLU A 9 -0.28 -0.34 -11.56
N PRO A 10 -0.12 0.97 -11.85
CA PRO A 10 0.86 1.76 -11.10
C PRO A 10 0.46 2.01 -9.65
N SER A 11 -0.84 2.06 -9.33
CA SER A 11 -1.29 2.46 -7.99
C SER A 11 -0.96 1.46 -6.88
N LEU A 12 -0.98 0.15 -7.16
CA LEU A 12 -0.64 -0.85 -6.15
C LEU A 12 0.87 -0.91 -5.94
N SER A 13 1.66 -0.87 -7.02
CA SER A 13 3.12 -0.81 -6.91
C SER A 13 3.60 0.44 -6.16
N ILE A 14 2.96 1.60 -6.42
CA ILE A 14 3.23 2.84 -5.68
C ILE A 14 2.87 2.67 -4.20
N ALA A 15 1.70 2.11 -3.86
CA ALA A 15 1.32 1.85 -2.47
C ALA A 15 2.34 0.96 -1.75
N GLY A 16 2.83 -0.10 -2.40
CA GLY A 16 3.86 -0.97 -1.83
C GLY A 16 5.20 -0.26 -1.60
N ARG A 17 5.63 0.59 -2.55
CA ARG A 17 6.84 1.42 -2.38
C ARG A 17 6.70 2.43 -1.25
N LEU A 18 5.52 3.04 -1.11
CA LEU A 18 5.23 3.98 -0.02
C LEU A 18 5.25 3.26 1.33
N LEU A 19 4.61 2.09 1.46
CA LEU A 19 4.65 1.28 2.69
C LEU A 19 6.08 0.87 3.08
N LEU A 20 6.89 0.46 2.11
CA LEU A 20 8.28 0.07 2.36
C LEU A 20 9.14 1.28 2.74
N GLY A 21 8.97 2.41 2.04
CA GLY A 21 9.64 3.66 2.37
C GLY A 21 9.26 4.17 3.76
N GLU A 22 7.98 4.13 4.10
CA GLU A 22 7.45 4.48 5.43
C GLU A 22 8.11 3.64 6.52
N PHE A 23 8.17 2.31 6.33
CA PHE A 23 8.81 1.42 7.28
C PHE A 23 10.30 1.74 7.49
N VAL A 24 11.05 1.92 6.40
CA VAL A 24 12.48 2.24 6.46
C VAL A 24 12.73 3.59 7.14
N VAL A 25 11.95 4.62 6.77
CA VAL A 25 12.05 5.97 7.37
C VAL A 25 11.68 5.93 8.85
N TYR A 26 10.62 5.21 9.22
CA TYR A 26 10.21 5.05 10.61
C TYR A 26 11.31 4.41 11.46
N VAL A 27 11.91 3.32 10.99
CA VAL A 27 13.01 2.64 11.69
C VAL A 27 14.22 3.56 11.82
N ALA A 28 14.64 4.21 10.73
CA ALA A 28 15.79 5.11 10.73
C ALA A 28 15.61 6.30 11.68
N LEU A 29 14.45 6.95 11.66
CA LEU A 29 14.12 8.05 12.56
C LEU A 29 14.02 7.58 14.01
N SER A 30 13.39 6.44 14.27
CA SER A 30 13.28 5.89 15.63
C SER A 30 14.65 5.59 16.23
N MET A 31 15.57 4.99 15.45
CA MET A 31 16.95 4.76 15.90
C MET A 31 17.71 6.07 16.15
N LEU A 32 17.52 7.06 15.29
CA LEU A 32 18.14 8.38 15.46
C LEU A 32 17.62 9.08 16.73
N LEU A 33 16.30 9.10 16.96
CA LEU A 33 15.72 9.70 18.16
C LEU A 33 16.15 8.96 19.43
N ALA A 34 16.18 7.62 19.39
CA ALA A 34 16.67 6.79 20.49
C ALA A 34 18.13 7.12 20.83
N SER A 35 18.98 7.35 19.83
CA SER A 35 20.38 7.77 20.04
C SER A 35 20.53 9.14 20.72
N ARG A 36 19.48 9.96 20.67
CA ARG A 36 19.41 11.30 21.27
C ARG A 36 18.57 11.31 22.57
N GLY A 37 18.11 10.16 23.05
CA GLY A 37 17.25 10.06 24.24
C GLY A 37 15.87 10.68 24.08
N LEU A 38 15.40 10.86 22.84
CA LEU A 38 14.09 11.41 22.53
C LEU A 38 13.05 10.28 22.34
N SER A 39 11.79 10.56 22.70
CA SER A 39 10.70 9.59 22.54
C SER A 39 10.36 9.34 21.07
N ALA A 40 9.99 8.10 20.75
CA ALA A 40 9.50 7.71 19.43
C ALA A 40 8.08 8.25 19.11
N ASP A 41 7.37 8.81 20.10
CA ASP A 41 6.01 9.34 19.94
C ASP A 41 5.93 10.42 18.83
N TYR A 42 6.98 11.22 18.68
CA TYR A 42 7.07 12.24 17.62
C TYR A 42 7.11 11.62 16.22
N VAL A 43 7.72 10.44 16.07
CA VAL A 43 7.81 9.72 14.80
C VAL A 43 6.47 9.06 14.48
N PHE A 44 5.74 8.60 15.50
CA PHE A 44 4.44 7.95 15.34
C PHE A 44 3.37 8.87 14.73
N VAL A 45 3.34 10.16 15.13
CA VAL A 45 2.41 11.14 14.53
C VAL A 45 2.73 11.36 13.04
N GLY A 46 4.02 11.45 12.69
CA GLY A 46 4.46 11.56 11.30
C GLY A 46 4.10 10.33 10.48
N LEU A 47 4.25 9.13 11.06
CA LEU A 47 3.83 7.86 10.47
C LEU A 47 2.32 7.87 10.15
N LEU A 48 1.48 8.23 11.12
CA LEU A 48 0.02 8.29 10.89
C LEU A 48 -0.36 9.25 9.76
N ALA A 49 0.27 10.42 9.70
CA ALA A 49 0.04 11.38 8.63
C ALA A 49 0.48 10.85 7.26
N PHE A 50 1.63 10.18 7.18
CA PHE A 50 2.13 9.58 5.95
C PHE A 50 1.26 8.39 5.50
N ASN A 51 0.78 7.56 6.43
CA ASN A 51 -0.09 6.43 6.16
C ASN A 51 -1.42 6.85 5.49
N LEU A 52 -1.91 8.06 5.72
CA LEU A 52 -3.08 8.58 4.98
C LEU A 52 -2.81 8.68 3.47
N VAL A 53 -1.58 9.04 3.06
CA VAL A 53 -1.19 9.06 1.65
C VAL A 53 -1.23 7.65 1.08
N VAL A 54 -0.70 6.66 1.81
CA VAL A 54 -0.78 5.24 1.43
C VAL A 54 -2.24 4.80 1.26
N ALA A 55 -3.11 5.17 2.19
CA ALA A 55 -4.54 4.84 2.15
C ALA A 55 -5.23 5.34 0.87
N VAL A 56 -4.87 6.54 0.39
CA VAL A 56 -5.38 7.09 -0.87
C VAL A 56 -4.95 6.24 -2.08
N PHE A 57 -3.68 5.79 -2.11
CA PHE A 57 -3.19 4.95 -3.20
C PHE A 57 -3.80 3.53 -3.16
N ILE A 58 -4.01 2.97 -1.97
CA ILE A 58 -4.71 1.69 -1.81
C ILE A 58 -6.18 1.80 -2.25
N ALA A 59 -6.88 2.89 -1.88
CA ALA A 59 -8.25 3.13 -2.33
C ALA A 59 -8.34 3.25 -3.87
N LYS A 60 -7.38 3.94 -4.49
CA LYS A 60 -7.25 4.02 -5.96
C LYS A 60 -7.01 2.63 -6.57
N ALA A 61 -6.11 1.83 -5.99
CA ALA A 61 -5.84 0.47 -6.44
C ALA A 61 -7.07 -0.45 -6.32
N ALA A 62 -7.79 -0.38 -5.20
CA ALA A 62 -9.05 -1.11 -4.99
C ALA A 62 -10.10 -0.73 -6.04
N ARG A 63 -10.25 0.56 -6.36
CA ARG A 63 -11.16 1.04 -7.41
C ARG A 63 -10.79 0.49 -8.77
N ALA A 64 -9.49 0.46 -9.11
CA ALA A 64 -9.01 -0.06 -10.39
C ALA A 64 -9.36 -1.55 -10.59
N LEU A 65 -9.33 -2.32 -9.50
CA LEU A 65 -9.69 -3.74 -9.42
C LEU A 65 -11.20 -4.01 -9.25
N GLY A 66 -12.06 -2.97 -9.33
CA GLY A 66 -13.51 -3.11 -9.20
C GLY A 66 -13.99 -3.42 -7.77
N LYS A 67 -13.14 -3.20 -6.75
CA LYS A 67 -13.49 -3.38 -5.33
C LYS A 67 -14.00 -2.07 -4.72
N ARG A 68 -14.62 -2.16 -3.53
CA ARG A 68 -15.14 -1.02 -2.78
C ARG A 68 -14.02 -0.12 -2.23
N ALA A 69 -13.63 0.88 -3.03
CA ALA A 69 -12.52 1.80 -2.73
C ALA A 69 -12.60 2.45 -1.35
N PHE A 70 -13.79 2.87 -0.92
CA PHE A 70 -14.00 3.52 0.37
C PHE A 70 -13.66 2.61 1.56
N LEU A 71 -14.08 1.34 1.54
CA LEU A 71 -13.77 0.39 2.61
C LEU A 71 -12.27 0.12 2.70
N TYR A 72 -11.61 -0.06 1.55
CA TYR A 72 -10.17 -0.28 1.51
C TYR A 72 -9.39 0.96 1.97
N GLY A 73 -9.81 2.17 1.60
CA GLY A 73 -9.22 3.42 2.09
C GLY A 73 -9.40 3.61 3.59
N LEU A 74 -10.61 3.34 4.11
CA LEU A 74 -10.91 3.46 5.54
C LEU A 74 -10.11 2.46 6.38
N ILE A 75 -10.04 1.19 5.97
CA ILE A 75 -9.21 0.20 6.67
C ILE A 75 -7.73 0.60 6.61
N SER A 76 -7.30 1.18 5.49
CA SER A 76 -5.91 1.61 5.31
C SER A 76 -5.54 2.90 6.06
N SER A 77 -6.48 3.58 6.71
CA SER A 77 -6.15 4.77 7.53
C SER A 77 -5.29 4.41 8.74
N LEU A 78 -5.30 3.14 9.15
CA LEU A 78 -4.42 2.60 10.17
C LEU A 78 -3.28 1.81 9.52
N PRO A 79 -2.02 1.95 9.98
CA PRO A 79 -0.87 1.29 9.37
C PRO A 79 -1.01 -0.25 9.23
N PRO A 80 -1.50 -0.99 10.25
CA PRO A 80 -1.74 -2.43 10.12
C PRO A 80 -2.82 -2.75 9.07
N GLY A 81 -3.83 -1.89 8.95
CA GLY A 81 -4.91 -2.05 7.98
C GLY A 81 -4.44 -1.77 6.55
N ALA A 82 -3.51 -0.83 6.35
CA ALA A 82 -2.89 -0.56 5.06
C ALA A 82 -2.10 -1.77 4.55
N LEU A 83 -1.33 -2.42 5.42
CA LEU A 83 -0.63 -3.68 5.11
C LEU A 83 -1.62 -4.78 4.71
N PHE A 84 -2.66 -5.01 5.52
CA PHE A 84 -3.68 -6.01 5.22
C PHE A 84 -4.36 -5.76 3.86
N ALA A 85 -4.79 -4.52 3.62
CA ALA A 85 -5.44 -4.11 2.39
C ALA A 85 -4.53 -4.28 1.17
N PHE A 86 -3.25 -3.91 1.31
CA PHE A 86 -2.23 -4.09 0.27
C PHE A 86 -2.04 -5.57 -0.08
N PHE A 87 -1.75 -6.43 0.91
CA PHE A 87 -1.54 -7.87 0.67
C PHE A 87 -2.77 -8.55 0.07
N ARG A 88 -3.96 -8.18 0.52
CA ARG A 88 -5.24 -8.68 0.00
C ARG A 88 -5.40 -8.36 -1.49
N LEU A 89 -5.12 -7.12 -1.90
CA LEU A 89 -5.22 -6.70 -3.30
C LEU A 89 -4.11 -7.31 -4.16
N TRP A 90 -2.89 -7.37 -3.62
CA TRP A 90 -1.75 -7.98 -4.31
C TRP A 90 -1.95 -9.47 -4.58
N SER A 91 -2.42 -10.22 -3.58
CA SER A 91 -2.76 -11.64 -3.75
C SER A 91 -3.83 -11.83 -4.83
N HIS A 92 -4.90 -11.02 -4.81
CA HIS A 92 -5.94 -11.10 -5.84
C HIS A 92 -5.40 -10.84 -7.25
N GLN A 93 -4.48 -9.87 -7.40
CA GLN A 93 -3.86 -9.58 -8.68
C GLN A 93 -2.94 -10.73 -9.14
N LEU A 94 -2.15 -11.30 -8.24
CA LEU A 94 -1.27 -12.43 -8.53
C LEU A 94 -2.06 -13.65 -9.03
N TRP A 95 -3.12 -14.06 -8.31
CA TRP A 95 -3.97 -15.17 -8.71
C TRP A 95 -4.64 -14.93 -10.06
N SER A 96 -5.13 -13.71 -10.32
CA SER A 96 -5.75 -13.39 -11.60
C SER A 96 -4.79 -13.50 -12.79
N ARG A 97 -3.49 -13.19 -12.59
CA ARG A 97 -2.47 -13.36 -13.64
C ARG A 97 -2.14 -14.83 -13.88
N LEU A 98 -1.95 -15.60 -12.81
CA LEU A 98 -1.66 -17.04 -12.91
C LEU A 98 -2.77 -17.81 -13.65
N ASP A 99 -4.03 -17.48 -13.37
CA ASP A 99 -5.17 -18.08 -14.07
C ASP A 99 -5.23 -17.69 -15.55
N GLN A 100 -4.75 -16.49 -15.91
CA GLN A 100 -4.70 -16.02 -17.29
C GLN A 100 -3.61 -16.75 -18.08
N ASP A 101 -2.41 -16.90 -17.50
CA ASP A 101 -1.30 -17.63 -18.13
C ASP A 101 -1.65 -19.11 -18.36
N ARG A 102 -2.36 -19.74 -17.42
CA ARG A 102 -2.80 -21.14 -17.55
C ARG A 102 -3.83 -21.35 -18.67
N ARG A 103 -4.57 -20.32 -19.08
CA ARG A 103 -5.57 -20.42 -20.17
C ARG A 103 -4.96 -20.21 -21.56
N ILE A 104 -3.74 -19.69 -21.63
CA ILE A 104 -3.05 -19.39 -22.89
C ILE A 104 -2.07 -20.53 -23.26
N SER A 105 -1.70 -21.38 -22.29
CA SER A 105 -0.91 -22.59 -22.49
C SER A 105 -1.79 -23.82 -22.76
#